data_AF-A0A2M8HGY8-F1
#
_entry.id   AF-A0A2M8HGY8-F1
#
_cell.length_a   1.000
_cell.length_b   1.000
_cell.length_c   1.000
_cell.angle_alpha   90.00
_cell.angle_beta   90.00
_cell.angle_gamma   90.00
#
_symmetry.space_group_name_H-M   'P 1'
#
loop_
_entity.id
_entity.type
_entity.pdbx_description
1 polymer ?
#
loop_
_entity_poly.entity_id
_entity_poly.type
_entity_poly.pdbx_seq_one_letter_code
_entity_poly.pdbx_strand_id
1 'polypeptide(L)'
;MLSKLRNIRVRDTLSSEISSSSINLKKLYLLIFILILNTNSLVSQDASEDLQSSEAILATEKELDQKIIELNKRFTTHAKLMKVKVKILPAQTVLFKGKADGNKCVLSQDQESDTNDCMHLELYDFVGSELGLSGKGLGSKSKFITIIYSGAASQESNYRKIPPRDVGKIFSRIAMNDFVNGESVTSEIDDSSPLTSPLQNGNFFLFYQVDGFPFRGTEESPAAKGVGRYSLEKMENTTSHDIRNTFKKKFYVKHLDNFDKLFQKIYNFNDRDGNQNYRNNIRVLQDSLKY
;
A
#
# COMPACT_ATOMS: atom_id res chain seq x y z
N MET A 1 -40.17 83.20 -3.72
CA MET A 1 -40.47 82.18 -2.69
C MET A 1 -39.67 82.57 -1.46
N LEU A 2 -40.23 83.41 -0.57
CA LEU A 2 -40.80 83.03 0.74
C LEU A 2 -39.83 82.22 1.62
N SER A 3 -39.55 82.49 2.90
CA SER A 3 -39.50 83.66 3.80
C SER A 3 -39.24 83.09 5.21
N LYS A 4 -38.52 83.85 6.06
CA LYS A 4 -38.53 83.83 7.55
C LYS A 4 -37.85 82.64 8.26
N LEU A 5 -36.78 82.82 9.05
CA LEU A 5 -36.52 83.63 10.28
C LEU A 5 -36.94 82.93 11.59
N ARG A 6 -35.92 82.83 12.48
CA ARG A 6 -35.95 83.00 13.96
C ARG A 6 -36.63 81.90 14.78
N ASN A 7 -36.35 81.67 16.07
CA ASN A 7 -35.29 81.89 17.08
C ASN A 7 -35.92 81.34 18.42
N ILE A 8 -35.17 81.31 19.53
CA ILE A 8 -35.64 81.22 20.95
C ILE A 8 -35.86 79.78 21.48
N ARG A 9 -35.60 79.37 22.75
CA ARG A 9 -34.70 79.72 23.89
C ARG A 9 -35.16 78.81 25.05
N VAL A 10 -34.23 78.03 25.64
CA VAL A 10 -33.93 77.88 27.09
C VAL A 10 -35.03 77.45 28.10
N ARG A 11 -34.70 76.35 28.81
CA ARG A 11 -34.85 75.99 30.25
C ARG A 11 -36.15 75.40 30.85
N ASP A 12 -35.88 74.27 31.52
CA ASP A 12 -36.18 73.86 32.90
C ASP A 12 -37.62 73.71 33.39
N THR A 13 -37.96 72.45 33.71
CA THR A 13 -38.53 71.97 34.99
C THR A 13 -38.24 70.46 35.11
N LEU A 14 -37.28 70.02 35.93
CA LEU A 14 -37.38 69.61 37.35
C LEU A 14 -38.19 68.33 37.62
N SER A 15 -37.48 67.31 38.14
CA SER A 15 -37.89 66.27 39.14
C SER A 15 -39.09 65.38 38.82
N SER A 16 -39.19 64.08 39.08
CA SER A 16 -38.53 63.06 39.94
C SER A 16 -39.19 61.74 39.49
N GLU A 17 -38.52 60.60 39.37
CA GLU A 17 -38.43 59.59 40.43
C GLU A 17 -37.48 58.47 39.98
N ILE A 18 -36.58 58.09 40.87
CA ILE A 18 -35.74 56.90 40.83
C ILE A 18 -36.51 55.79 41.55
N SER A 19 -36.65 54.59 40.97
CA SER A 19 -36.72 53.36 41.78
C SER A 19 -36.39 52.09 40.99
N SER A 20 -35.21 51.56 41.31
CA SER A 20 -34.86 50.15 41.49
C SER A 20 -35.13 49.09 40.40
N SER A 21 -34.09 48.79 39.62
CA SER A 21 -33.76 47.39 39.30
C SER A 21 -32.24 47.24 39.19
N SER A 22 -31.61 46.88 40.31
CA SER A 22 -30.20 46.56 40.39
C SER A 22 -29.93 45.26 39.60
N ILE A 23 -29.50 45.41 38.35
CA ILE A 23 -28.88 44.30 37.62
C ILE A 23 -27.59 43.98 38.37
N ASN A 24 -27.66 42.89 39.14
CA ASN A 24 -26.62 42.46 40.06
C ASN A 24 -25.34 42.19 39.26
N LEU A 25 -24.32 43.03 39.40
CA LEU A 25 -23.04 42.94 38.67
C LEU A 25 -22.43 41.53 38.78
N LYS A 26 -22.69 40.82 39.90
CA LYS A 26 -22.30 39.41 40.10
C LYS A 26 -22.97 38.45 39.12
N LYS A 27 -24.23 38.67 38.74
CA LYS A 27 -24.93 37.86 37.73
C LYS A 27 -24.39 38.11 36.32
N LEU A 28 -23.97 39.34 36.01
CA LEU A 28 -23.34 39.66 34.73
C LEU A 28 -21.95 39.01 34.61
N TYR A 29 -21.14 39.08 35.67
CA TYR A 29 -19.87 38.36 35.74
C TYR A 29 -20.05 36.84 35.67
N LEU A 30 -21.07 36.28 36.33
CA LEU A 30 -21.37 34.84 36.27
C LEU A 30 -21.77 34.40 34.85
N LEU A 31 -22.56 35.19 34.14
CA LEU A 31 -22.94 34.93 32.75
C LEU A 31 -21.74 34.99 31.79
N ILE A 32 -20.86 35.97 31.96
CA ILE A 32 -19.61 36.08 31.17
C ILE A 32 -18.67 34.91 31.50
N PHE A 33 -18.56 34.51 32.77
CA PHE A 33 -17.72 33.37 33.17
C PHE A 33 -18.25 32.03 32.64
N ILE A 34 -19.58 31.84 32.63
CA ILE A 34 -20.22 30.66 32.02
C ILE A 34 -20.03 30.67 30.49
N LEU A 35 -20.08 31.83 29.83
CA LEU A 35 -19.80 31.93 28.39
C LEU A 35 -18.34 31.58 28.05
N ILE A 36 -17.37 32.03 28.85
CA ILE A 36 -15.94 31.73 28.66
C ILE A 36 -15.61 30.26 28.98
N LEU A 37 -16.28 29.66 29.97
CA LEU A 37 -16.13 28.24 30.30
C LEU A 37 -16.71 27.30 29.22
N ASN A 38 -17.80 27.70 28.55
CA ASN A 38 -18.42 26.93 27.47
C ASN A 38 -17.63 27.02 26.14
N THR A 39 -16.90 28.11 25.88
CA THR A 39 -16.03 28.19 24.70
C THR A 39 -14.75 27.35 24.83
N ASN A 40 -14.23 27.15 26.05
CA ASN A 40 -13.06 26.31 26.28
C ASN A 40 -13.37 24.80 26.28
N SER A 41 -14.64 24.42 26.48
CA SER A 41 -15.07 23.02 26.49
C SER A 41 -15.40 22.48 25.09
N LEU A 42 -15.88 23.32 24.15
CA LEU A 42 -16.03 22.92 22.74
C LEU A 42 -14.67 22.71 22.04
N VAL A 43 -13.68 23.57 22.30
CA VAL A 43 -12.35 23.46 21.66
C VAL A 43 -11.55 22.25 22.16
N SER A 44 -11.83 21.76 23.39
CA SER A 44 -11.10 20.61 23.94
C SER A 44 -11.66 19.25 23.48
N GLN A 45 -12.95 19.16 23.10
CA GLN A 45 -13.54 17.89 22.67
C GLN A 45 -13.11 17.52 21.24
N ASP A 46 -13.22 18.44 20.29
CA ASP A 46 -12.79 18.22 18.90
C ASP A 46 -11.28 17.92 18.81
N ALA A 47 -10.44 18.66 19.55
CA ALA A 47 -9.00 18.39 19.58
C ALA A 47 -8.66 17.03 20.18
N SER A 48 -9.44 16.55 21.17
CA SER A 48 -9.22 15.23 21.78
C SER A 48 -9.70 14.09 20.89
N GLU A 49 -10.81 14.25 20.15
CA GLU A 49 -11.29 13.27 19.17
C GLU A 49 -10.40 13.21 17.93
N ASP A 50 -9.89 14.35 17.45
CA ASP A 50 -8.93 14.40 16.34
C ASP A 50 -7.59 13.76 16.71
N LEU A 51 -7.10 13.97 17.94
CA LEU A 51 -5.90 13.30 18.45
C LEU A 51 -6.11 11.78 18.57
N GLN A 52 -7.25 11.34 19.12
CA GLN A 52 -7.59 9.92 19.23
C GLN A 52 -7.75 9.25 17.87
N SER A 53 -8.36 9.93 16.89
CA SER A 53 -8.53 9.40 15.53
C SER A 53 -7.19 9.33 14.78
N SER A 54 -6.32 10.33 14.93
CA SER A 54 -4.97 10.34 14.35
C SER A 54 -4.08 9.23 14.94
N GLU A 55 -4.13 9.03 16.25
CA GLU A 55 -3.43 7.91 16.90
C GLU A 55 -3.96 6.55 16.41
N ALA A 56 -5.27 6.41 16.22
CA ALA A 56 -5.88 5.19 15.68
C ALA A 56 -5.44 4.89 14.23
N ILE A 57 -5.28 5.92 13.39
CA ILE A 57 -4.77 5.78 12.02
C ILE A 57 -3.32 5.26 12.03
N LEU A 58 -2.47 5.80 12.90
CA LEU A 58 -1.08 5.35 13.05
C LEU A 58 -0.98 3.96 13.68
N ALA A 59 -1.86 3.61 14.63
CA ALA A 59 -1.94 2.27 15.19
C ALA A 59 -2.34 1.24 14.13
N THR A 60 -3.34 1.57 13.32
CA THR A 60 -3.76 0.76 12.16
C THR A 60 -2.60 0.58 11.17
N GLU A 61 -1.84 1.64 10.90
CA GLU A 61 -0.66 1.56 10.03
C GLU A 61 0.36 0.55 10.55
N LYS A 62 0.68 0.61 11.85
CA LYS A 62 1.63 -0.32 12.50
C LYS A 62 1.18 -1.78 12.41
N GLU A 63 -0.11 -2.05 12.58
CA GLU A 63 -0.66 -3.41 12.42
C GLU A 63 -0.52 -3.91 10.97
N LEU A 64 -0.79 -3.05 10.00
CA LEU A 64 -0.62 -3.36 8.58
C LEU A 64 0.87 -3.61 8.24
N ASP A 65 1.78 -2.82 8.81
CA ASP A 65 3.22 -3.00 8.65
C ASP A 65 3.69 -4.35 9.19
N GLN A 66 3.23 -4.72 10.39
CA GLN A 66 3.54 -6.02 10.97
C GLN A 66 3.06 -7.16 10.07
N LYS A 67 1.84 -7.04 9.51
CA LYS A 67 1.30 -8.02 8.57
C LYS A 67 2.11 -8.10 7.27
N ILE A 68 2.57 -6.97 6.75
CA ILE A 68 3.44 -6.93 5.56
C ILE A 68 4.78 -7.61 5.87
N ILE A 69 5.39 -7.32 7.01
CA ILE A 69 6.65 -7.96 7.44
C ILE A 69 6.47 -9.48 7.55
N GLU A 70 5.35 -9.96 8.11
CA GLU A 70 5.05 -11.39 8.20
C GLU A 70 4.89 -12.04 6.83
N LEU A 71 4.22 -11.39 5.88
CA LEU A 71 4.14 -11.86 4.49
C LEU A 71 5.51 -11.84 3.81
N ASN A 72 6.29 -10.78 4.01
CA ASN A 72 7.65 -10.65 3.50
C ASN A 72 8.56 -11.76 4.01
N LYS A 73 8.45 -12.14 5.29
CA LYS A 73 9.15 -13.29 5.88
C LYS A 73 8.79 -14.60 5.19
N ARG A 74 7.58 -14.79 4.68
CA ARG A 74 7.22 -16.03 3.96
C ARG A 74 8.02 -16.20 2.66
N PHE A 75 8.36 -15.09 1.98
CA PHE A 75 9.18 -15.15 0.77
C PHE A 75 10.61 -15.68 1.01
N THR A 76 11.12 -15.62 2.24
CA THR A 76 12.41 -16.21 2.60
C THR A 76 12.43 -17.72 2.38
N THR A 77 11.28 -18.38 2.58
CA THR A 77 11.16 -19.84 2.47
C THR A 77 11.17 -20.33 1.02
N HIS A 78 10.86 -19.46 0.06
CA HIS A 78 10.87 -19.79 -1.36
C HIS A 78 12.27 -19.91 -1.94
N ALA A 79 13.32 -19.64 -1.15
CA ALA A 79 14.72 -19.93 -1.52
C ALA A 79 14.93 -21.39 -1.96
N LYS A 80 14.09 -22.33 -1.49
CA LYS A 80 14.08 -23.72 -1.95
C LYS A 80 13.88 -23.85 -3.47
N LEU A 81 13.05 -22.99 -4.06
CA LEU A 81 12.77 -23.01 -5.51
C LEU A 81 14.00 -22.71 -6.36
N MET A 82 15.03 -22.04 -5.81
CA MET A 82 16.28 -21.74 -6.52
C MET A 82 16.94 -23.01 -7.08
N LYS A 83 16.85 -24.13 -6.34
CA LYS A 83 17.41 -25.43 -6.72
C LYS A 83 16.41 -26.42 -7.28
N VAL A 84 15.11 -26.10 -7.26
CA VAL A 84 14.09 -26.93 -7.89
C VAL A 84 14.15 -26.75 -9.40
N LYS A 85 14.20 -27.86 -10.14
CA LYS A 85 13.99 -27.85 -11.59
C LYS A 85 12.50 -27.68 -11.87
N VAL A 86 12.09 -26.44 -12.17
CA VAL A 86 10.70 -26.07 -12.40
C VAL A 86 10.29 -26.47 -13.81
N LYS A 87 9.43 -27.48 -13.93
CA LYS A 87 8.89 -27.99 -15.20
C LYS A 87 7.39 -27.74 -15.33
N ILE A 88 6.68 -27.72 -14.20
CA ILE A 88 5.23 -27.57 -14.15
C ILE A 88 4.92 -26.21 -13.54
N LEU A 89 4.16 -25.41 -14.26
CA LEU A 89 3.67 -24.11 -13.82
C LEU A 89 2.14 -24.09 -13.87
N PRO A 90 1.47 -23.36 -12.96
CA PRO A 90 0.08 -23.03 -13.13
C PRO A 90 -0.17 -22.32 -14.48
N ALA A 91 -1.39 -22.39 -14.98
CA ALA A 91 -1.78 -21.70 -16.21
C ALA A 91 -1.42 -20.20 -16.14
N GLN A 92 -1.06 -19.62 -17.29
CA GLN A 92 -0.76 -18.20 -17.44
C GLN A 92 0.36 -17.69 -16.52
N THR A 93 1.27 -18.56 -16.09
CA THR A 93 2.33 -18.22 -15.14
C THR A 93 3.69 -18.52 -15.75
N VAL A 94 4.66 -17.62 -15.56
CA VAL A 94 6.06 -17.84 -15.92
C VAL A 94 6.92 -17.59 -14.69
N LEU A 95 7.79 -18.53 -14.35
CA LEU A 95 8.80 -18.37 -13.30
C LEU A 95 10.17 -18.56 -13.93
N PHE A 96 11.10 -17.67 -13.61
CA PHE A 96 12.51 -17.90 -13.90
C PHE A 96 13.43 -17.42 -12.77
N LYS A 97 14.64 -17.97 -12.77
CA LYS A 97 15.71 -17.72 -11.81
C LYS A 97 16.87 -17.03 -12.52
N GLY A 98 17.62 -16.22 -11.78
CA GLY A 98 18.60 -15.36 -12.40
C GLY A 98 19.56 -14.68 -11.44
N LYS A 99 20.29 -13.71 -12.00
CA LYS A 99 21.14 -12.78 -11.26
C LYS A 99 20.51 -11.39 -11.21
N ALA A 100 20.56 -10.77 -10.05
CA ALA A 100 20.03 -9.45 -9.83
C ALA A 100 20.90 -8.39 -10.53
N ASP A 101 20.23 -7.47 -11.21
CA ASP A 101 20.80 -6.25 -11.79
C ASP A 101 19.88 -5.07 -11.43
N GLY A 102 20.17 -4.44 -10.28
CA GLY A 102 19.29 -3.44 -9.67
C GLY A 102 17.91 -4.02 -9.36
N ASN A 103 16.86 -3.52 -10.03
CA ASN A 103 15.47 -3.97 -9.86
C ASN A 103 15.07 -5.11 -10.81
N LYS A 104 16.01 -5.57 -11.65
CA LYS A 104 15.76 -6.62 -12.64
C LYS A 104 16.35 -7.94 -12.16
N CYS A 105 15.66 -9.03 -12.50
CA CYS A 105 16.24 -10.36 -12.44
C CYS A 105 16.61 -10.76 -13.87
N VAL A 106 17.89 -10.94 -14.13
CA VAL A 106 18.40 -11.34 -15.44
C VAL A 106 18.40 -12.85 -15.51
N LEU A 107 17.60 -13.40 -16.43
CA LEU A 107 17.45 -14.83 -16.65
C LEU A 107 18.82 -15.54 -16.76
N SER A 108 19.04 -16.56 -15.93
CA SER A 108 20.23 -17.40 -16.02
C SER A 108 20.04 -18.52 -17.04
N GLN A 109 21.10 -18.91 -17.75
CA GLN A 109 21.08 -20.10 -18.61
C GLN A 109 20.91 -21.38 -17.78
N ASP A 110 21.59 -21.45 -16.63
CA ASP A 110 21.40 -22.51 -15.65
C ASP A 110 20.44 -22.04 -14.56
N GLN A 111 19.20 -22.51 -14.67
CA GLN A 111 18.13 -22.18 -13.76
C GLN A 111 18.39 -22.71 -12.33
N GLU A 112 19.20 -23.75 -12.14
CA GLU A 112 19.51 -24.33 -10.82
C GLU A 112 20.89 -23.91 -10.27
N SER A 113 21.55 -22.94 -10.90
CA SER A 113 22.88 -22.46 -10.51
C SER A 113 22.92 -21.93 -9.07
N ASP A 114 23.99 -22.27 -8.34
CA ASP A 114 24.32 -21.68 -7.02
C ASP A 114 24.56 -20.17 -7.07
N THR A 115 24.83 -19.64 -8.27
CA THR A 115 25.11 -18.21 -8.45
C THR A 115 23.85 -17.38 -8.67
N ASN A 116 22.67 -18.02 -8.75
CA ASN A 116 21.41 -17.31 -8.85
C ASN A 116 21.05 -16.68 -7.49
N ASP A 117 20.60 -15.43 -7.51
CA ASP A 117 20.24 -14.64 -6.32
C ASP A 117 18.87 -13.97 -6.44
N CYS A 118 18.18 -14.13 -7.57
CA CYS A 118 16.82 -13.63 -7.74
C CYS A 118 15.87 -14.63 -8.39
N MET A 119 14.59 -14.44 -8.11
CA MET A 119 13.48 -15.10 -8.80
C MET A 119 12.51 -14.06 -9.35
N HIS A 120 11.97 -14.35 -10.53
CA HIS A 120 10.98 -13.52 -11.19
C HIS A 120 9.77 -14.35 -11.57
N LEU A 121 8.59 -13.92 -11.12
CA LEU A 121 7.33 -14.61 -11.30
C LEU A 121 6.32 -13.68 -11.97
N GLU A 122 5.93 -14.02 -13.19
CA GLU A 122 4.97 -13.30 -14.02
C GLU A 122 3.63 -14.02 -14.07
N LEU A 123 2.55 -13.25 -14.00
CA LEU A 123 1.20 -13.65 -14.35
C LEU A 123 0.77 -12.96 -15.64
N TYR A 124 0.20 -13.76 -16.52
CA TYR A 124 -0.41 -13.33 -17.76
C TYR A 124 -1.92 -13.31 -17.60
N ASP A 125 -2.56 -12.35 -18.24
CA ASP A 125 -4.00 -12.34 -18.45
C ASP A 125 -4.23 -12.33 -19.95
N PHE A 126 -4.78 -13.43 -20.47
CA PHE A 126 -5.14 -13.53 -21.88
C PHE A 126 -6.56 -12.97 -22.04
N VAL A 127 -6.74 -11.67 -21.77
CA VAL A 127 -7.97 -10.99 -22.16
C VAL A 127 -7.92 -10.82 -23.68
N GLY A 128 -8.45 -11.80 -24.41
CA GLY A 128 -9.04 -11.51 -25.71
C GLY A 128 -10.24 -10.62 -25.44
N SER A 129 -10.13 -9.30 -25.69
CA SER A 129 -11.27 -8.43 -25.54
C SER A 129 -12.31 -8.85 -26.59
N GLU A 130 -13.38 -9.54 -26.18
CA GLU A 130 -14.55 -9.80 -27.04
C GLU A 130 -15.22 -8.48 -27.50
N LEU A 131 -14.89 -7.35 -26.86
CA LEU A 131 -15.38 -6.01 -27.19
C LEU A 131 -14.34 -5.08 -27.83
N GLY A 132 -13.12 -5.54 -28.14
CA GLY A 132 -12.11 -4.68 -28.80
C GLY A 132 -11.66 -3.43 -28.03
N LEU A 133 -12.02 -3.29 -26.74
CA LEU A 133 -11.80 -2.08 -25.94
C LEU A 133 -10.57 -2.13 -25.02
N SER A 134 -9.56 -2.98 -25.31
CA SER A 134 -8.22 -2.69 -24.80
C SER A 134 -7.54 -1.69 -25.74
N GLY A 135 -7.90 -0.41 -25.61
CA GLY A 135 -7.28 0.69 -26.36
C GLY A 135 -5.76 0.86 -26.12
N LYS A 136 -5.12 -0.06 -25.40
CA LYS A 136 -3.70 -0.07 -25.04
C LYS A 136 -3.16 -1.49 -25.27
N GLY A 137 -2.40 -1.67 -26.36
CA GLY A 137 -1.74 -2.93 -26.72
C GLY A 137 -0.59 -3.30 -25.78
N LEU A 138 -0.89 -3.54 -24.50
CA LEU A 138 0.08 -3.82 -23.44
C LEU A 138 0.59 -5.28 -23.43
N GLY A 139 0.16 -6.10 -24.39
CA GLY A 139 0.41 -7.55 -24.41
C GLY A 139 -0.37 -8.28 -23.31
N SER A 140 -0.12 -9.58 -23.15
CA SER A 140 -0.81 -10.41 -22.17
C SER A 140 -0.22 -10.36 -20.75
N LYS A 141 0.82 -9.54 -20.50
CA LYS A 141 1.44 -9.44 -19.16
C LYS A 141 0.56 -8.62 -18.22
N SER A 142 0.08 -9.25 -17.15
CA SER A 142 -0.81 -8.62 -16.17
C SER A 142 -0.04 -8.03 -14.99
N LYS A 143 0.74 -8.86 -14.28
CA LYS A 143 1.51 -8.46 -13.08
C LYS A 143 2.73 -9.34 -12.91
N PHE A 144 3.78 -8.83 -12.26
CA PHE A 144 4.90 -9.66 -11.83
C PHE A 144 5.48 -9.24 -10.49
N ILE A 145 6.19 -10.16 -9.86
CA ILE A 145 7.03 -9.92 -8.69
C ILE A 145 8.44 -10.46 -8.93
N THR A 146 9.45 -9.69 -8.51
CA THR A 146 10.84 -10.09 -8.43
C THR A 146 11.26 -10.11 -6.97
N ILE A 147 11.81 -11.24 -6.51
CA ILE A 147 12.39 -11.40 -5.19
C ILE A 147 13.91 -11.46 -5.37
N ILE A 148 14.64 -10.58 -4.69
CA ILE A 148 16.10 -10.56 -4.67
C ILE A 148 16.55 -10.98 -3.28
N TYR A 149 17.29 -12.08 -3.22
CA TYR A 149 17.79 -12.64 -1.97
C TYR A 149 19.14 -12.05 -1.59
N SER A 150 19.34 -11.82 -0.30
CA SER A 150 20.62 -11.41 0.28
C SER A 150 21.42 -12.62 0.79
N GLY A 151 22.71 -12.43 1.06
CA GLY A 151 23.60 -13.50 1.53
C GLY A 151 24.00 -14.49 0.44
N ALA A 152 24.72 -15.55 0.80
CA ALA A 152 25.14 -16.61 -0.13
C ALA A 152 24.05 -17.68 -0.31
N ALA A 153 24.02 -18.33 -1.47
CA ALA A 153 23.17 -19.50 -1.68
C ALA A 153 23.64 -20.69 -0.82
N SER A 154 22.68 -21.49 -0.35
CA SER A 154 22.98 -22.72 0.38
C SER A 154 23.65 -23.75 -0.55
N GLN A 155 24.67 -24.44 -0.05
CA GLN A 155 25.32 -25.56 -0.73
C GLN A 155 24.55 -26.89 -0.60
N GLU A 156 23.37 -26.87 0.03
CA GLU A 156 22.53 -28.06 0.19
C GLU A 156 21.98 -28.53 -1.16
N SER A 157 22.38 -29.75 -1.55
CA SER A 157 21.95 -30.41 -2.79
C SER A 157 20.47 -30.78 -2.80
N ASN A 158 19.91 -31.12 -1.62
CA ASN A 158 18.50 -31.45 -1.49
C ASN A 158 17.67 -30.18 -1.28
N TYR A 159 17.02 -29.72 -2.34
CA TYR A 159 16.22 -28.49 -2.32
C TYR A 159 15.16 -28.43 -1.20
N ARG A 160 14.69 -29.57 -0.68
CA ARG A 160 13.70 -29.63 0.42
C ARG A 160 14.28 -29.15 1.76
N LYS A 161 15.59 -29.32 1.93
CA LYS A 161 16.36 -28.99 3.13
C LYS A 161 17.03 -27.61 3.07
N ILE A 162 16.93 -26.91 1.94
CA ILE A 162 17.45 -25.54 1.82
C ILE A 162 16.77 -24.66 2.90
N PRO A 163 17.56 -23.98 3.75
CA PRO A 163 17.02 -23.08 4.76
C PRO A 163 16.41 -21.84 4.11
N PRO A 164 15.52 -21.12 4.81
CA PRO A 164 15.08 -19.81 4.36
C PRO A 164 16.28 -18.87 4.13
N ARG A 165 16.20 -18.02 3.11
CA ARG A 165 17.22 -17.02 2.79
C ARG A 165 16.60 -15.63 2.89
N ASP A 166 17.32 -14.69 3.50
CA ASP A 166 16.83 -13.33 3.66
C ASP A 166 16.54 -12.67 2.31
N VAL A 167 15.50 -11.85 2.29
CA VAL A 167 15.08 -11.10 1.10
C VAL A 167 15.64 -9.70 1.23
N GLY A 168 16.58 -9.35 0.35
CA GLY A 168 17.15 -8.00 0.32
C GLY A 168 16.21 -6.98 -0.30
N LYS A 169 15.42 -7.41 -1.30
CA LYS A 169 14.52 -6.51 -2.03
C LYS A 169 13.36 -7.25 -2.69
N ILE A 170 12.19 -6.60 -2.70
CA ILE A 170 11.02 -7.03 -3.47
C ILE A 170 10.66 -5.93 -4.46
N PHE A 171 10.54 -6.29 -5.73
CA PHE A 171 10.08 -5.38 -6.77
C PHE A 171 8.85 -5.95 -7.44
N SER A 172 7.79 -5.15 -7.59
CA SER A 172 6.57 -5.56 -8.29
C SER A 172 6.22 -4.58 -9.39
N ARG A 173 5.67 -5.10 -10.48
CA ARG A 173 5.03 -4.29 -11.52
C ARG A 173 3.64 -4.80 -11.80
N ILE A 174 2.75 -3.85 -12.02
CA ILE A 174 1.32 -4.03 -12.16
C ILE A 174 0.95 -3.29 -13.44
N ALA A 175 0.43 -4.03 -14.43
CA ALA A 175 0.05 -3.50 -15.73
C ALA A 175 -1.48 -3.49 -15.93
N MET A 176 -2.22 -4.25 -15.13
CA MET A 176 -3.68 -4.33 -15.13
C MET A 176 -4.20 -4.51 -13.69
N ASN A 177 -5.43 -4.07 -13.38
CA ASN A 177 -6.03 -4.16 -12.04
C ASN A 177 -5.18 -3.45 -10.96
N ASP A 178 -4.77 -2.23 -11.26
CA ASP A 178 -3.89 -1.41 -10.44
C ASP A 178 -4.63 -0.84 -9.22
N PHE A 179 -3.87 -0.45 -8.19
CA PHE A 179 -4.42 0.35 -7.09
C PHE A 179 -4.64 1.78 -7.60
N VAL A 180 -5.90 2.25 -7.53
CA VAL A 180 -6.29 3.59 -7.95
C VAL A 180 -6.48 4.46 -6.72
N ASN A 181 -5.79 5.60 -6.70
CA ASN A 181 -5.93 6.63 -5.68
C ASN A 181 -6.25 7.97 -6.36
N GLY A 182 -7.53 8.35 -6.35
CA GLY A 182 -8.01 9.48 -7.16
C GLY A 182 -7.78 9.22 -8.65
N GLU A 183 -7.08 10.12 -9.33
CA GLU A 183 -6.72 10.00 -10.75
C GLU A 183 -5.41 9.23 -10.98
N SER A 184 -4.70 8.86 -9.90
CA SER A 184 -3.39 8.22 -9.95
C SER A 184 -3.47 6.70 -9.82
N VAL A 185 -2.67 6.01 -10.62
CA VAL A 185 -2.67 4.54 -10.69
C VAL A 185 -1.30 3.97 -10.32
N THR A 186 -1.21 3.11 -9.30
CA THR A 186 0.05 2.49 -8.89
C THR A 186 0.45 1.38 -9.85
N SER A 187 1.60 1.56 -10.51
CA SER A 187 2.10 0.66 -11.55
C SER A 187 3.36 -0.11 -11.18
N GLU A 188 4.22 0.44 -10.31
CA GLU A 188 5.43 -0.23 -9.82
C GLU A 188 5.58 -0.02 -8.31
N ILE A 189 6.09 -1.03 -7.63
CA ILE A 189 6.36 -1.05 -6.19
C ILE A 189 7.78 -1.52 -5.97
N ASP A 190 8.58 -0.71 -5.29
CA ASP A 190 9.95 -1.01 -4.91
C ASP A 190 10.05 -1.01 -3.38
N ASP A 191 10.17 -2.20 -2.78
CA ASP A 191 10.40 -2.42 -1.36
C ASP A 191 11.87 -2.84 -1.17
N SER A 192 12.72 -1.88 -0.87
CA SER A 192 14.17 -2.07 -0.79
C SER A 192 14.66 -2.61 0.56
N SER A 193 13.76 -2.85 1.52
CA SER A 193 14.12 -3.38 2.85
C SER A 193 12.95 -4.13 3.50
N PRO A 194 12.47 -5.22 2.87
CA PRO A 194 11.17 -5.83 3.16
C PRO A 194 11.08 -6.51 4.54
N LEU A 195 12.23 -6.76 5.20
CA LEU A 195 12.30 -7.45 6.49
C LEU A 195 12.65 -6.52 7.67
N THR A 196 12.80 -5.21 7.43
CA THR A 196 13.07 -4.23 8.50
C THR A 196 11.85 -4.06 9.40
N SER A 197 12.09 -3.92 10.72
CA SER A 197 11.05 -3.70 11.73
C SER A 197 11.43 -2.51 12.62
N PRO A 198 10.62 -1.43 12.70
CA PRO A 198 9.38 -1.23 11.94
C PRO A 198 9.64 -1.13 10.42
N LEU A 199 8.60 -1.38 9.62
CA LEU A 199 8.69 -1.24 8.17
C LEU A 199 9.08 0.21 7.84
N GLN A 200 10.19 0.38 7.13
CA GLN A 200 10.67 1.72 6.78
C GLN A 200 9.94 2.20 5.53
N ASN A 201 8.85 2.98 5.71
CA ASN A 201 8.11 3.58 4.60
C ASN A 201 8.99 4.38 3.62
N GLY A 202 10.13 4.91 4.07
CA GLY A 202 11.13 5.61 3.25
C GLY A 202 11.82 4.73 2.19
N ASN A 203 11.82 3.41 2.39
CA ASN A 203 12.38 2.39 1.49
C ASN A 203 11.32 1.79 0.56
N PHE A 204 10.12 2.34 0.57
CA PHE A 204 8.97 1.85 -0.15
C PHE A 204 8.55 2.89 -1.20
N PHE A 205 8.77 2.59 -2.48
CA PHE A 205 8.48 3.54 -3.55
C PHE A 205 7.34 3.05 -4.43
N LEU A 206 6.37 3.94 -4.64
CA LEU A 206 5.23 3.75 -5.51
C LEU A 206 5.39 4.62 -6.76
N PHE A 207 5.15 4.03 -7.92
CA PHE A 207 5.14 4.76 -9.18
C PHE A 207 3.71 4.96 -9.67
N TYR A 208 3.26 6.22 -9.66
CA TYR A 208 1.93 6.58 -10.16
C TYR A 208 1.97 6.96 -11.64
N GLN A 209 0.87 6.63 -12.32
CA GLN A 209 0.58 7.09 -13.67
C GLN A 209 -0.74 7.88 -13.66
N VAL A 210 -0.75 9.02 -14.35
CA VAL A 210 -1.94 9.74 -14.79
C VAL A 210 -2.05 9.54 -16.31
N ASP A 211 -3.27 9.31 -16.81
CA ASP A 211 -3.60 9.00 -18.23
C ASP A 211 -3.02 7.69 -18.81
N GLY A 212 -2.34 6.89 -17.98
CA GLY A 212 -1.90 5.53 -18.26
C GLY A 212 -0.89 5.42 -19.40
N PHE A 213 0.02 6.39 -19.51
CA PHE A 213 1.29 6.23 -20.22
C PHE A 213 2.43 6.07 -19.19
N PRO A 214 3.23 4.99 -19.26
CA PRO A 214 4.36 4.78 -18.35
C PRO A 214 5.54 5.66 -18.77
N PHE A 215 5.57 6.92 -18.34
CA PHE A 215 6.79 7.73 -18.46
C PHE A 215 7.74 7.33 -17.32
N ARG A 216 8.71 6.46 -17.64
CA ARG A 216 9.80 6.07 -16.75
C ARG A 216 10.77 7.23 -16.54
N GLY A 217 11.19 7.44 -15.29
CA GLY A 217 12.46 8.11 -14.99
C GLY A 217 12.44 9.62 -14.82
N THR A 218 11.26 10.26 -14.80
CA THR A 218 11.14 11.66 -14.38
C THR A 218 10.76 11.72 -12.91
N GLU A 219 11.62 12.33 -12.09
CA GLU A 219 11.18 12.85 -10.79
C GLU A 219 10.07 13.88 -11.03
N GLU A 220 9.13 13.96 -10.09
CA GLU A 220 8.04 14.94 -10.19
C GLU A 220 8.65 16.34 -10.25
N SER A 221 8.41 17.04 -11.35
CA SER A 221 8.68 18.47 -11.45
C SER A 221 7.39 19.23 -11.12
N PRO A 222 7.46 20.48 -10.64
CA PRO A 222 6.26 21.31 -10.45
C PRO A 222 5.36 21.41 -11.69
N ALA A 223 5.92 21.14 -12.89
CA ALA A 223 5.24 21.16 -14.17
C ALA A 223 4.57 19.83 -14.59
N ALA A 224 4.82 18.72 -13.90
CA ALA A 224 4.33 17.37 -14.26
C ALA A 224 3.79 16.62 -13.04
N LYS A 225 2.72 17.14 -12.42
CA LYS A 225 2.01 16.47 -11.33
C LYS A 225 1.34 15.18 -11.84
N GLY A 226 1.52 14.06 -11.14
CA GLY A 226 0.82 12.80 -11.43
C GLY A 226 1.63 11.71 -12.16
N VAL A 227 2.88 11.98 -12.50
CA VAL A 227 3.82 10.98 -13.03
C VAL A 227 5.08 11.05 -12.19
N GLY A 228 5.40 10.00 -11.44
CA GLY A 228 6.58 10.04 -10.59
C GLY A 228 6.74 8.87 -9.63
N ARG A 229 7.96 8.77 -9.08
CA ARG A 229 8.34 7.88 -7.98
C ARG A 229 8.08 8.57 -6.66
N TYR A 230 7.18 8.04 -5.85
CA TYR A 230 6.82 8.60 -4.55
C TYR A 230 7.27 7.65 -3.44
N SER A 231 7.98 8.18 -2.45
CA SER A 231 8.21 7.46 -1.19
C SER A 231 6.89 7.35 -0.43
N LEU A 232 6.56 6.16 0.07
CA LEU A 232 5.34 5.93 0.84
C LEU A 232 5.31 6.80 2.11
N GLU A 233 6.47 7.12 2.68
CA GLU A 233 6.59 8.00 3.84
C GLU A 233 5.98 9.39 3.60
N LYS A 234 6.11 9.91 2.38
CA LYS A 234 5.62 11.24 1.99
C LYS A 234 4.13 11.26 1.66
N MET A 235 3.46 10.11 1.62
CA MET A 235 2.03 10.03 1.33
C MET A 235 1.20 10.36 2.56
N GLU A 236 0.05 11.00 2.33
CA GLU A 236 -0.88 11.36 3.38
C GLU A 236 -1.43 10.10 4.08
N ASN A 237 -1.54 10.18 5.40
CA ASN A 237 -2.18 9.15 6.23
C ASN A 237 -2.87 9.83 7.41
N THR A 238 -3.88 10.64 7.10
CA THR A 238 -4.71 11.36 8.07
C THR A 238 -6.07 10.68 8.20
N THR A 239 -6.89 11.10 9.16
CA THR A 239 -8.26 10.59 9.33
C THR A 239 -9.13 10.86 8.09
N SER A 240 -8.90 11.97 7.38
CA SER A 240 -9.63 12.34 6.17
C SER A 240 -9.06 11.68 4.90
N HIS A 241 -7.74 11.46 4.82
CA HIS A 241 -7.09 10.81 3.69
C HIS A 241 -6.06 9.78 4.17
N ASP A 242 -6.50 8.54 4.32
CA ASP A 242 -5.71 7.42 4.85
C ASP A 242 -4.96 6.65 3.75
N ILE A 243 -4.35 7.36 2.79
CA ILE A 243 -3.82 6.77 1.54
C ILE A 243 -2.85 5.61 1.83
N ARG A 244 -1.93 5.77 2.78
CA ARG A 244 -0.98 4.70 3.15
C ARG A 244 -1.70 3.47 3.69
N ASN A 245 -2.63 3.65 4.62
CA ASN A 245 -3.40 2.56 5.20
C ASN A 245 -4.26 1.87 4.14
N THR A 246 -4.94 2.63 3.29
CA THR A 246 -5.77 2.12 2.21
C THR A 246 -4.94 1.33 1.19
N PHE A 247 -3.76 1.82 0.79
CA PHE A 247 -2.83 1.09 -0.08
C PHE A 247 -2.39 -0.23 0.55
N LYS A 248 -1.87 -0.19 1.79
CA LYS A 248 -1.40 -1.38 2.52
C LYS A 248 -2.53 -2.41 2.67
N LYS A 249 -3.69 -1.98 3.14
CA LYS A 249 -4.85 -2.83 3.48
C LYS A 249 -5.58 -3.38 2.26
N LYS A 250 -5.94 -2.54 1.30
CA LYS A 250 -6.79 -2.94 0.15
C LYS A 250 -5.99 -3.59 -0.97
N PHE A 251 -4.71 -3.24 -1.12
CA PHE A 251 -3.89 -3.71 -2.22
C PHE A 251 -2.70 -4.57 -1.77
N TYR A 252 -1.72 -4.00 -1.08
CA TYR A 252 -0.38 -4.61 -0.98
C TYR A 252 -0.37 -5.91 -0.19
N VAL A 253 -1.11 -5.99 0.92
CA VAL A 253 -1.26 -7.23 1.70
C VAL A 253 -1.82 -8.37 0.84
N LYS A 254 -2.84 -8.10 0.02
CA LYS A 254 -3.43 -9.12 -0.87
C LYS A 254 -2.50 -9.48 -2.02
N HIS A 255 -1.78 -8.48 -2.56
CA HIS A 255 -0.77 -8.69 -3.60
C HIS A 255 0.32 -9.65 -3.13
N LEU A 256 0.92 -9.40 -1.96
CA LEU A 256 1.95 -10.28 -1.39
C LEU A 256 1.42 -11.69 -1.09
N ASP A 257 0.25 -11.80 -0.44
CA ASP A 257 -0.36 -13.10 -0.12
C ASP A 257 -0.69 -13.94 -1.37
N ASN A 258 -1.14 -13.31 -2.45
CA ASN A 258 -1.40 -14.00 -3.72
C ASN A 258 -0.13 -14.56 -4.35
N PHE A 259 0.96 -13.76 -4.38
CA PHE A 259 2.23 -14.21 -4.93
C PHE A 259 2.89 -15.29 -4.06
N ASP A 260 2.83 -15.17 -2.72
CA ASP A 260 3.29 -16.20 -1.79
C ASP A 260 2.62 -17.55 -2.06
N LYS A 261 1.28 -17.56 -2.17
CA LYS A 261 0.50 -18.75 -2.54
C LYS A 261 0.89 -19.30 -3.91
N LEU A 262 1.20 -18.44 -4.87
CA LEU A 262 1.60 -18.87 -6.21
C LEU A 262 2.98 -19.54 -6.21
N PHE A 263 3.96 -18.97 -5.51
CA PHE A 263 5.27 -19.63 -5.30
C PHE A 263 5.10 -20.99 -4.61
N GLN A 264 4.29 -21.06 -3.55
CA GLN A 264 4.01 -22.31 -2.85
C GLN A 264 3.34 -23.35 -3.78
N LYS A 265 2.40 -22.93 -4.62
CA LYS A 265 1.74 -23.79 -5.61
C LYS A 265 2.74 -24.34 -6.63
N ILE A 266 3.63 -23.51 -7.14
CA ILE A 266 4.70 -23.93 -8.07
C ILE A 266 5.62 -24.94 -7.39
N TYR A 267 6.06 -24.68 -6.17
CA TYR A 267 6.87 -25.62 -5.40
C TYR A 267 6.17 -26.98 -5.25
N ASN A 268 4.90 -26.98 -4.81
CA ASN A 268 4.13 -28.20 -4.59
C ASN A 268 3.93 -29.01 -5.88
N PHE A 269 3.71 -28.37 -7.03
CA PHE A 269 3.58 -29.07 -8.31
C PHE A 269 4.86 -29.81 -8.70
N ASN A 270 6.01 -29.15 -8.53
CA ASN A 270 7.30 -29.72 -8.93
C ASN A 270 7.84 -30.72 -7.89
N ASP A 271 7.52 -30.53 -6.61
CA ASP A 271 7.86 -31.49 -5.55
C ASP A 271 7.08 -32.81 -5.73
N ARG A 272 5.78 -32.71 -6.07
CA ARG A 272 4.93 -33.87 -6.41
C ARG A 272 5.46 -34.63 -7.62
N ASP A 273 5.81 -33.93 -8.70
CA ASP A 273 6.34 -34.57 -9.91
C ASP A 273 7.73 -35.19 -9.66
N GLY A 274 8.55 -34.61 -8.78
CA GLY A 274 9.82 -35.19 -8.36
C GLY A 274 9.70 -36.37 -7.39
N ASN A 275 8.51 -36.63 -6.83
CA ASN A 275 8.28 -37.66 -5.83
C ASN A 275 7.76 -38.95 -6.46
N GLN A 276 8.63 -39.96 -6.60
CA GLN A 276 8.27 -41.27 -7.17
C GLN A 276 7.09 -41.93 -6.44
N ASN A 277 6.98 -41.77 -5.12
CA ASN A 277 5.86 -42.32 -4.35
C ASN A 277 4.54 -41.64 -4.71
N TYR A 278 4.56 -40.33 -5.00
CA TYR A 278 3.36 -39.61 -5.43
C TYR A 278 2.90 -40.05 -6.82
N ARG A 279 3.84 -40.25 -7.76
CA ARG A 279 3.52 -40.80 -9.09
C ARG A 279 2.92 -42.20 -9.00
N ASN A 280 3.49 -43.06 -8.15
CA ASN A 280 2.97 -44.41 -7.92
C ASN A 280 1.57 -44.36 -7.31
N ASN A 281 1.32 -43.48 -6.34
CA ASN A 281 0.01 -43.32 -5.71
C ASN A 281 -1.06 -42.78 -6.69
N ILE A 282 -0.72 -41.81 -7.55
CA ILE A 282 -1.64 -41.35 -8.60
C ILE A 282 -1.97 -42.47 -9.58
N ARG A 283 -0.97 -43.26 -10.00
CA ARG A 283 -1.18 -44.39 -10.91
C ARG A 283 -2.16 -45.40 -10.31
N VAL A 284 -1.96 -45.75 -9.03
CA VAL A 284 -2.85 -46.65 -8.29
C VAL A 284 -4.27 -46.07 -8.20
N LEU A 285 -4.42 -44.77 -7.91
CA LEU A 285 -5.71 -44.08 -7.88
C LEU A 285 -6.40 -44.07 -9.25
N GLN A 286 -5.68 -43.77 -10.33
CA GLN A 286 -6.22 -43.75 -11.68
C GLN A 286 -6.64 -45.14 -12.16
N ASP A 287 -5.86 -46.16 -11.82
CA ASP A 287 -6.21 -47.55 -12.12
C ASP A 287 -7.42 -48.03 -11.31
N SER A 288 -7.65 -47.51 -10.08
CA SER A 288 -8.88 -47.79 -9.32
C SER A 288 -10.15 -47.09 -9.82
N LEU A 289 -9.99 -46.02 -10.62
CA LEU A 289 -11.10 -45.22 -11.17
C LEU A 289 -11.45 -45.58 -12.61
N LYS A 290 -10.73 -46.54 -13.21
CA LYS A 290 -11.14 -47.17 -14.48
C LYS A 290 -12.16 -48.25 -14.15
N TYR A 291 -13.44 -47.92 -14.27
CA TYR A 291 -14.55 -48.87 -14.29
C TYR A 291 -15.31 -48.72 -15.61
#